data_AF-A0A438KRF0-F1
#
_entry.id   AF-A0A438KRF0-F1
#
_cell.length_a   1.000
_cell.length_b   1.000
_cell.length_c   1.000
_cell.angle_alpha   90.00
_cell.angle_beta   90.00
_cell.angle_gamma   90.00
#
_symmetry.space_group_name_H-M   'P 1'
#
loop_
_entity.id
_entity.type
_entity.pdbx_description
1 polymer ?
#
loop_
_entity_poly.entity_id
_entity_poly.type
_entity_poly.pdbx_seq_one_letter_code
_entity_poly.pdbx_strand_id
1 'polypeptide(L)'
;MDSPNTNPTAEDESQLVSRRIQRLSLHLTPIPNSFIRDHHQLQLLTCARVKLSVNTALLSDFLRGKHRGIQEKVYEYFKSRPDLQTPVEISKDEHRELCMRQLLGLVREAGIRPFRYIVEDPSKYFAIAEAAGSVDMSLGIKLGVQYR
;
A
#
# COMPACT_ATOMS: atom_id res chain seq x y z
N MET A 1 -53.33 -15.09 -10.67
CA MET A 1 -52.52 -14.32 -11.64
C MET A 1 -51.49 -13.57 -10.82
N ASP A 2 -50.27 -14.10 -10.79
CA ASP A 2 -49.16 -13.50 -10.03
C ASP A 2 -48.57 -12.33 -10.84
N SER A 3 -48.58 -11.13 -10.25
CA SER A 3 -47.87 -9.98 -10.79
C SER A 3 -46.40 -10.04 -10.36
N PRO A 4 -45.43 -9.78 -11.25
CA PRO A 4 -44.02 -9.92 -10.93
C PRO A 4 -43.56 -8.82 -9.97
N ASN A 5 -42.93 -9.26 -8.88
CA ASN A 5 -42.32 -8.43 -7.86
C ASN A 5 -41.13 -7.66 -8.46
N THR A 6 -41.36 -6.40 -8.84
CA THR A 6 -40.33 -5.56 -9.45
C THR A 6 -39.56 -4.86 -8.33
N ASN A 7 -38.31 -5.26 -8.10
CA ASN A 7 -37.45 -4.67 -7.07
C ASN A 7 -37.17 -3.18 -7.40
N PRO A 8 -37.66 -2.23 -6.60
CA PRO A 8 -37.53 -0.79 -6.87
C PRO A 8 -36.09 -0.27 -6.73
N THR A 9 -35.17 -1.08 -6.19
CA THR A 9 -33.74 -0.77 -6.03
C THR A 9 -32.88 -1.15 -7.23
N ALA A 10 -33.36 -1.99 -8.15
CA ALA A 10 -32.59 -2.40 -9.34
C ALA A 10 -32.38 -1.24 -10.34
N GLU A 11 -33.32 -0.28 -10.38
CA GLU A 11 -33.21 0.91 -11.21
C GLU A 11 -32.15 1.90 -10.68
N ASP A 12 -31.97 1.99 -9.36
CA ASP A 12 -31.02 2.90 -8.71
C ASP A 12 -29.57 2.46 -8.93
N GLU A 13 -29.29 1.16 -8.83
CA GLU A 13 -27.95 0.62 -9.13
C GLU A 13 -27.55 0.82 -10.60
N SER A 14 -28.49 0.62 -11.53
CA SER A 14 -28.25 0.82 -12.96
C SER A 14 -27.91 2.29 -13.28
N GLN A 15 -28.59 3.24 -12.63
CA GLN A 15 -28.28 4.66 -12.76
C GLN A 15 -26.93 5.04 -12.17
N LEU A 16 -26.56 4.46 -11.01
CA LEU A 16 -25.26 4.67 -10.38
C LEU A 16 -24.12 4.09 -11.21
N VAL A 17 -24.29 2.88 -11.76
CA VAL A 17 -23.34 2.24 -12.67
C VAL A 17 -23.19 3.07 -13.95
N SER A 18 -24.29 3.54 -14.53
CA SER A 18 -24.27 4.40 -15.72
C SER A 18 -23.53 5.72 -15.47
N ARG A 19 -23.77 6.38 -14.34
CA ARG A 19 -23.04 7.61 -13.94
C ARG A 19 -21.55 7.33 -13.75
N ARG A 20 -21.20 6.19 -13.13
CA ARG A 20 -19.79 5.78 -12.94
C ARG A 20 -19.10 5.52 -14.29
N ILE A 21 -19.73 4.78 -15.20
CA ILE A 21 -19.21 4.51 -16.54
C ILE A 21 -19.05 5.81 -17.33
N GLN A 22 -20.03 6.72 -17.25
CA GLN A 22 -19.98 8.01 -17.94
C GLN A 22 -18.86 8.91 -17.39
N ARG A 23 -18.60 8.87 -16.08
CA ARG A 23 -17.48 9.59 -15.48
C ARG A 23 -16.15 8.95 -15.83
N LEU A 24 -16.08 7.62 -15.87
CA LEU A 24 -14.89 6.88 -16.29
C LEU A 24 -14.55 7.14 -17.76
N SER A 25 -15.55 7.18 -18.65
CA SER A 25 -15.33 7.44 -20.08
C SER A 25 -14.81 8.85 -20.34
N LEU A 26 -15.19 9.85 -19.53
CA LEU A 26 -14.61 11.20 -19.58
C LEU A 26 -13.11 11.24 -19.22
N HIS A 27 -12.63 10.29 -18.41
CA HIS A 27 -11.22 10.18 -18.03
C HIS A 27 -10.42 9.26 -18.94
N LEU A 28 -11.06 8.24 -19.52
CA LEU A 28 -10.41 7.25 -20.38
C LEU A 28 -10.40 7.61 -21.86
N THR A 29 -11.28 8.53 -22.29
CA THR A 29 -11.27 9.05 -23.66
C THR A 29 -10.51 10.37 -23.63
N PRO A 30 -9.26 10.43 -24.10
CA PRO A 30 -8.56 11.70 -24.21
C PRO A 30 -9.37 12.58 -25.15
N ILE A 31 -9.77 13.78 -24.70
CA ILE A 31 -10.30 14.81 -25.59
C ILE A 31 -9.27 14.95 -26.73
N PRO A 32 -9.68 14.85 -28.01
CA PRO A 32 -8.75 15.08 -29.11
C PRO A 32 -8.08 16.43 -28.88
N ASN A 33 -6.75 16.44 -28.86
CA ASN A 33 -5.89 17.60 -28.60
C ASN A 33 -6.13 18.81 -29.54
N SER A 34 -7.15 18.78 -30.40
CA SER A 34 -7.51 19.84 -31.33
C SER A 34 -8.16 21.07 -30.67
N PHE A 35 -8.62 20.98 -29.42
CA PHE A 35 -9.20 22.11 -28.67
C PHE A 35 -8.20 22.85 -27.76
N ILE A 36 -6.97 22.35 -27.61
CA ILE A 36 -5.90 23.02 -26.85
C ILE A 36 -4.96 23.70 -27.86
N ARG A 37 -5.46 24.72 -28.54
CA ARG A 37 -4.58 25.73 -29.15
C ARG A 37 -4.08 26.62 -28.01
N ASP A 38 -2.77 26.71 -27.85
CA ASP A 38 -2.02 27.75 -27.10
C ASP A 38 -1.57 27.57 -25.65
N HIS A 39 -1.57 26.37 -25.04
CA HIS A 39 -0.78 26.19 -23.81
C HIS A 39 0.04 24.90 -23.85
N HIS A 40 1.36 25.06 -24.05
CA HIS A 40 2.44 24.12 -23.78
C HIS A 40 1.99 22.66 -23.62
N GLN A 41 1.88 21.95 -24.76
CA GLN A 41 1.63 20.51 -24.76
C GLN A 41 2.67 19.84 -23.87
N LEU A 42 2.23 19.31 -22.73
CA LEU A 42 3.05 18.49 -21.86
C LEU A 42 3.46 17.25 -22.68
N GLN A 43 4.70 17.25 -23.14
CA GLN A 43 5.26 16.12 -23.86
C GLN A 43 5.97 15.20 -22.85
N LEU A 44 5.71 13.91 -22.95
CA LEU A 44 6.52 12.91 -22.26
C LEU A 44 7.94 12.98 -22.81
N LEU A 45 8.87 13.47 -22.00
CA LEU A 45 10.29 13.43 -22.32
C LEU A 45 10.84 12.04 -21.99
N THR A 46 11.75 11.55 -22.83
CA THR A 46 12.48 10.31 -22.54
C THR A 46 13.48 10.56 -21.42
N CYS A 47 13.09 10.28 -20.18
CA CYS A 47 13.91 10.55 -18.98
C CYS A 47 15.19 9.70 -18.88
N ALA A 48 15.34 8.66 -19.70
CA ALA A 48 16.49 7.76 -19.68
C ALA A 48 17.05 7.56 -21.10
N ARG A 49 18.02 8.38 -21.50
CA ARG A 49 18.74 8.22 -22.78
C ARG A 49 19.96 7.30 -22.72
N VAL A 50 20.48 7.03 -21.53
CA VAL A 50 21.72 6.26 -21.35
C VAL A 50 21.55 5.29 -20.19
N LYS A 51 21.83 4.01 -20.43
CA LYS A 51 21.89 2.99 -19.38
C LYS A 51 23.07 3.36 -18.47
N LEU A 52 22.77 3.87 -17.27
CA LEU A 52 23.78 4.12 -16.25
C LEU A 52 24.49 2.80 -15.93
N SER A 53 25.80 2.76 -16.16
CA SER A 53 26.65 1.67 -15.69
C SER A 53 26.88 1.91 -14.20
N VAL A 54 26.11 1.20 -13.37
CA VAL A 54 26.21 1.30 -11.91
C VAL A 54 26.64 -0.06 -11.36
N ASN A 55 27.54 -0.05 -10.38
CA ASN A 55 27.82 -1.25 -9.61
C ASN A 55 26.60 -1.57 -8.74
N THR A 56 25.81 -2.54 -9.19
CA THR A 56 24.56 -2.95 -8.53
C THR A 56 24.79 -3.54 -7.15
N ALA A 57 25.93 -4.19 -6.91
CA ALA A 57 26.28 -4.73 -5.60
C ALA A 57 26.52 -3.61 -4.60
N LEU A 58 27.37 -2.63 -4.94
CA LEU A 58 27.64 -1.47 -4.08
C LEU A 58 26.38 -0.65 -3.83
N LEU A 59 25.56 -0.41 -4.86
CA LEU A 59 24.31 0.32 -4.71
C LEU A 59 23.31 -0.43 -3.81
N SER A 60 23.19 -1.75 -4.00
CA SER A 60 22.32 -2.60 -3.18
C SER A 60 22.78 -2.59 -1.73
N ASP A 61 24.08 -2.76 -1.46
CA ASP A 61 24.63 -2.72 -0.11
C ASP A 61 24.44 -1.35 0.56
N PHE A 62 24.56 -0.27 -0.21
CA PHE A 62 24.27 1.08 0.27
C PHE A 62 22.78 1.27 0.61
N LEU A 63 21.87 0.89 -0.29
CA LEU A 63 20.42 1.07 -0.12
C LEU A 63 19.83 0.15 0.97
N ARG A 64 20.41 -1.03 1.19
CA ARG A 64 20.00 -1.97 2.23
C ARG A 64 20.13 -1.42 3.65
N GLY A 65 20.96 -0.39 3.83
CA GLY A 65 21.18 0.24 5.11
C GLY A 65 21.80 -0.68 6.18
N LYS A 66 21.95 -0.14 7.39
CA LYS A 66 22.68 -0.79 8.49
C LYS A 66 21.87 -1.87 9.21
N HIS A 67 20.55 -1.77 9.21
CA HIS A 67 19.66 -2.56 10.07
C HIS A 67 18.95 -3.70 9.32
N ARG A 68 19.55 -4.22 8.24
CA ARG A 68 18.97 -5.27 7.39
C ARG A 68 18.54 -6.51 8.17
N GLY A 69 19.34 -6.96 9.13
CA GLY A 69 19.02 -8.18 9.91
C GLY A 69 17.71 -8.09 10.69
N ILE A 70 17.34 -6.90 11.20
CA ILE A 70 16.04 -6.76 11.89
C ILE A 70 14.88 -6.64 10.88
N GLN A 71 15.12 -6.04 9.72
CA GLN A 71 14.13 -5.97 8.63
C GLN A 71 13.85 -7.37 8.07
N GLU A 72 14.89 -8.17 7.83
CA GLU A 72 14.76 -9.57 7.40
C GLU A 72 13.96 -10.39 8.40
N LYS A 73 14.18 -10.20 9.70
CA LYS A 73 13.37 -10.86 10.74
C LYS A 73 11.87 -10.52 10.64
N VAL A 74 11.53 -9.26 10.31
CA VAL A 74 10.13 -8.86 10.05
C VAL A 74 9.59 -9.60 8.81
N TYR A 75 10.35 -9.59 7.72
CA TYR A 75 9.94 -10.23 6.47
C TYR A 75 9.77 -11.73 6.60
N GLU A 76 10.72 -12.42 7.25
CA GLU A 76 10.66 -13.86 7.48
C GLU A 76 9.44 -14.25 8.32
N TYR A 77 9.14 -13.48 9.37
CA TYR A 77 7.95 -13.72 10.20
C TYR A 77 6.68 -13.67 9.35
N PHE A 78 6.45 -12.60 8.59
CA PHE A 78 5.24 -12.48 7.76
C PHE A 78 5.22 -13.42 6.55
N LYS A 79 6.38 -13.77 5.99
CA LYS A 79 6.48 -14.78 4.93
C LYS A 79 6.05 -16.17 5.42
N SER A 80 6.34 -16.49 6.68
CA SER A 80 5.92 -17.75 7.31
C SER A 80 4.44 -17.76 7.76
N ARG A 81 3.74 -16.62 7.70
CA ARG A 81 2.35 -16.44 8.16
C ARG A 81 1.47 -15.86 7.06
N PRO A 82 1.03 -16.67 6.08
CA PRO A 82 0.12 -16.22 5.02
C PRO A 82 -1.20 -15.65 5.55
N ASP A 83 -1.66 -16.12 6.72
CA ASP A 83 -2.86 -15.65 7.42
C ASP A 83 -2.75 -14.22 7.97
N LEU A 84 -1.53 -13.69 8.03
CA LEU A 84 -1.23 -12.32 8.42
C LEU A 84 -0.96 -11.41 7.21
N GLN A 85 -1.06 -11.90 5.98
CA GLN A 85 -0.92 -11.07 4.78
C GLN A 85 -2.22 -10.32 4.50
N THR A 86 -2.11 -9.05 4.10
CA THR A 86 -3.26 -8.24 3.73
C THR A 86 -3.70 -8.60 2.31
N PRO A 87 -4.90 -9.15 2.10
CA PRO A 87 -5.39 -9.45 0.76
C PRO A 87 -5.73 -8.16 -0.01
N VAL A 88 -5.83 -8.26 -1.33
CA VAL A 88 -6.10 -7.11 -2.22
C VAL A 88 -7.44 -6.45 -1.88
N GLU A 89 -8.44 -7.25 -1.56
CA GLU A 89 -9.77 -6.79 -1.17
C GLU A 89 -10.08 -7.29 0.24
N ILE A 90 -10.40 -6.36 1.14
CA ILE A 90 -10.77 -6.62 2.53
C ILE A 90 -11.67 -5.48 3.02
N SER A 91 -12.65 -5.79 3.88
CA SER A 91 -13.43 -4.72 4.51
C SER A 91 -12.58 -3.95 5.52
N LYS A 92 -12.99 -2.72 5.84
CA LYS A 92 -12.29 -1.88 6.80
C LYS A 92 -12.18 -2.52 8.19
N ASP A 93 -13.22 -3.20 8.65
CA ASP A 93 -13.27 -3.75 10.00
C ASP A 93 -12.44 -5.03 10.11
N GLU A 94 -12.47 -5.89 9.09
CA GLU A 94 -11.58 -7.05 8.99
C GLU A 94 -10.12 -6.60 8.91
N HIS A 95 -9.82 -5.54 8.15
CA HIS A 95 -8.46 -5.00 8.06
C HIS A 95 -7.96 -4.45 9.40
N ARG A 96 -8.82 -3.78 10.16
CA ARG A 96 -8.47 -3.31 11.52
C ARG A 96 -8.13 -4.45 12.45
N GLU A 97 -8.89 -5.54 12.40
CA GLU A 97 -8.65 -6.75 13.18
C GLU A 97 -7.36 -7.45 12.74
N LEU A 98 -7.17 -7.64 11.43
CA LEU A 98 -5.93 -8.18 10.86
C LEU A 98 -4.72 -7.36 11.30
N CYS A 99 -4.78 -6.03 11.20
CA CYS A 99 -3.70 -5.14 11.61
C CYS A 99 -3.37 -5.27 13.12
N MET A 100 -4.38 -5.50 13.98
CA MET A 100 -4.12 -5.83 15.38
C MET A 100 -3.45 -7.19 15.55
N ARG A 101 -3.87 -8.22 14.81
CA ARG A 101 -3.22 -9.55 14.84
C ARG A 101 -1.78 -9.47 14.36
N GLN A 102 -1.52 -8.77 13.25
CA GLN A 102 -0.17 -8.51 12.73
C GLN A 102 0.72 -7.83 13.78
N LEU A 103 0.21 -6.78 14.44
CA LEU A 103 0.94 -6.07 15.49
C LEU A 103 1.27 -6.99 16.67
N LEU A 104 0.29 -7.73 17.18
CA LEU A 104 0.47 -8.65 18.30
C LEU A 104 1.46 -9.76 17.94
N GLY A 105 1.35 -10.33 16.74
CA GLY A 105 2.28 -11.33 16.23
C GLY A 105 3.72 -10.82 16.16
N LEU A 106 3.91 -9.62 15.59
CA LEU A 106 5.24 -9.00 15.49
C LEU A 106 5.87 -8.76 16.87
N VAL A 107 5.09 -8.31 17.85
CA VAL A 107 5.59 -7.97 19.18
C VAL A 107 5.79 -9.20 20.07
N ARG A 108 4.81 -10.10 20.10
CA ARG A 108 4.77 -11.23 21.05
C ARG A 108 5.44 -12.47 20.49
N GLU A 109 5.25 -12.77 19.21
CA GLU A 109 5.74 -14.01 18.60
C GLU A 109 7.10 -13.79 17.95
N ALA A 110 7.26 -12.74 17.13
CA ALA A 110 8.56 -12.41 16.55
C ALA A 110 9.51 -11.73 17.57
N GLY A 111 9.00 -11.32 18.73
CA GLY A 111 9.79 -10.72 19.81
C GLY A 111 10.41 -9.38 19.43
N ILE A 112 9.83 -8.67 18.45
CA ILE A 112 10.31 -7.35 18.03
C ILE A 112 9.64 -6.31 18.93
N ARG A 113 10.43 -5.52 19.66
CA ARG A 113 9.94 -4.50 20.60
C ARG A 113 10.32 -3.10 20.09
N PRO A 114 9.55 -2.51 19.16
CA PRO A 114 9.91 -1.24 18.52
C PRO A 114 10.20 -0.12 19.54
N PHE A 115 9.35 0.04 20.56
CA PHE A 115 9.50 1.11 21.55
C PHE A 115 10.73 1.00 22.42
N ARG A 116 11.32 -0.19 22.57
CA ARG A 116 12.63 -0.30 23.22
C ARG A 116 13.69 0.45 22.40
N TYR A 117 13.61 0.32 21.08
CA TYR A 117 14.56 0.93 20.16
C TYR A 117 14.34 2.43 19.95
N ILE A 118 13.15 2.99 20.23
CA ILE A 118 12.96 4.44 20.11
C ILE A 118 13.89 5.23 21.03
N VAL A 119 14.26 4.65 22.18
CA VAL A 119 15.19 5.24 23.15
C VAL A 119 16.62 4.74 22.93
N GLU A 120 16.79 3.44 22.68
CA GLU A 120 18.12 2.82 22.58
C GLU A 120 18.81 3.07 21.23
N ASP A 121 18.07 2.99 20.11
CA ASP A 121 18.58 3.11 18.74
C ASP A 121 17.44 3.52 17.78
N PRO A 122 17.17 4.82 17.63
CA PRO A 122 16.07 5.31 16.80
C PRO A 122 16.16 4.85 15.34
N SER A 123 17.36 4.69 14.79
CA SER A 123 17.56 4.19 13.43
C SER A 123 17.03 2.77 13.27
N LYS A 124 17.21 1.93 14.28
CA LYS A 124 16.64 0.57 14.31
C LYS A 124 15.13 0.56 14.43
N TYR A 125 14.55 1.49 15.21
CA TYR A 125 13.09 1.68 15.26
C TYR A 125 12.52 2.00 13.88
N PHE A 126 13.11 2.98 13.18
CA PHE A 126 12.66 3.36 11.84
C PHE A 126 12.84 2.24 10.81
N ALA A 127 13.92 1.47 10.89
CA ALA A 127 14.11 0.30 10.02
C ALA A 127 13.01 -0.76 10.23
N ILE A 128 12.59 -0.99 11.47
CA ILE A 128 11.45 -1.88 11.78
C ILE A 128 10.15 -1.31 11.23
N ALA A 129 9.90 -0.02 11.43
CA ALA A 129 8.69 0.65 10.96
C ALA A 129 8.58 0.64 9.42
N GLU A 130 9.70 0.86 8.72
CA GLU A 130 9.80 0.74 7.26
C GLU A 130 9.48 -0.69 6.79
N ALA A 131 10.12 -1.71 7.40
CA ALA A 131 9.88 -3.10 7.04
C ALA A 131 8.42 -3.50 7.28
N ALA A 132 7.85 -3.14 8.42
CA ALA A 132 6.45 -3.39 8.72
C ALA A 132 5.50 -2.65 7.77
N GLY A 133 5.81 -1.39 7.44
CA GLY A 133 5.05 -0.58 6.48
C GLY A 133 5.05 -1.15 5.06
N SER A 134 6.12 -1.86 4.67
CA SER A 134 6.18 -2.55 3.38
C SER A 134 5.32 -3.83 3.33
N VAL A 135 5.04 -4.44 4.49
CA VAL A 135 4.09 -5.55 4.62
C VAL A 135 2.66 -5.02 4.64
N ASP A 136 2.40 -4.03 5.49
CA ASP A 136 1.11 -3.34 5.57
C ASP A 136 1.32 -1.90 6.05
N MET A 137 0.88 -0.93 5.25
CA MET A 137 1.07 0.49 5.56
C MET A 137 0.39 0.91 6.86
N SER A 138 -0.78 0.33 7.17
CA SER A 138 -1.48 0.63 8.43
C SER A 138 -0.76 0.03 9.62
N LEU A 139 -0.14 -1.15 9.49
CA LEU A 139 0.72 -1.70 10.52
C LEU A 139 1.91 -0.77 10.82
N GLY A 140 2.59 -0.28 9.78
CA GLY A 140 3.68 0.68 9.91
C GLY A 140 3.29 1.91 10.73
N ILE A 141 2.10 2.46 10.47
CA ILE A 141 1.54 3.58 11.25
C ILE A 141 1.18 3.14 12.68
N LYS A 142 0.50 1.99 12.83
CA LYS A 142 -0.02 1.49 14.12
C LYS A 142 1.09 1.21 15.12
N LEU A 143 2.27 0.79 14.65
CA LEU A 143 3.48 0.63 15.47
C LEU A 143 3.89 1.92 16.18
N GLY A 144 3.66 3.08 15.57
CA GLY A 144 4.07 4.37 16.12
C GLY A 144 3.03 5.10 16.98
N VAL A 145 1.78 4.62 17.00
CA VAL A 145 0.66 5.30 17.70
C VAL A 145 0.02 4.48 18.81
N GLN A 146 0.50 3.25 19.06
CA GLN A 146 0.07 2.43 20.20
C GLN A 146 0.73 2.93 21.49
N TYR A 147 0.36 4.13 21.94
CA TYR A 147 0.65 4.63 23.27
C TYR A 147 -0.41 4.09 24.24
N ARG A 148 0.05 3.61 25.39
CA ARG A 148 -0.78 3.39 26.57
C ARG A 148 -0.15 4.09 27.75
#